data_AF-A0A2V2S5I4-F1
#
_entry.id   AF-A0A2V2S5I4-F1
#
_cell.length_a   1.000
_cell.length_b   1.000
_cell.length_c   1.000
_cell.angle_alpha   90.00
_cell.angle_beta   90.00
_cell.angle_gamma   90.00
#
_symmetry.space_group_name_H-M   'P 1'
#
loop_
_entity.id
_entity.type
_entity.pdbx_description
1 polymer ?
#
loop_
_entity_poly.entity_id
_entity_poly.type
_entity_poly.pdbx_seq_one_letter_code
_entity_poly.pdbx_strand_id
1 'polypeptide(L)'
;MALAGCFAASAQSYSIDWFKVAGGGGASTGSVYAVAGAIGQPDAGHSSGGNYTLDGGFWGIIATVQSVGAPALMISLVSPTQVAVSWPSASTGFVLQQSLTINPGTWTTIPATNSDNGTLKSVVVPASSGNRFYRLSR
;
A
#
# COMPACT_ATOMS: atom_id res chain seq x y z
N MET A 1 43.41 -54.46 -34.35
CA MET A 1 42.31 -54.45 -33.36
C MET A 1 42.05 -53.00 -33.00
N ALA A 2 40.99 -52.40 -33.56
CA ALA A 2 40.70 -50.97 -33.38
C ALA A 2 39.79 -50.79 -32.15
N LEU A 3 40.16 -49.87 -31.26
CA LEU A 3 39.39 -49.55 -30.06
C LEU A 3 38.39 -48.44 -30.41
N ALA A 4 37.09 -48.75 -30.37
CA ALA A 4 36.02 -47.76 -30.56
C ALA A 4 35.76 -47.02 -29.24
N GLY A 5 35.98 -45.70 -29.21
CA GLY A 5 35.67 -44.85 -28.06
C GLY A 5 34.21 -44.41 -28.07
N CYS A 6 33.47 -44.74 -27.02
CA CYS A 6 32.12 -44.23 -26.77
C CYS A 6 32.23 -42.83 -26.14
N PHE A 7 31.77 -41.79 -26.84
CA PHE A 7 31.62 -40.46 -26.26
C PHE A 7 30.27 -40.38 -25.56
N ALA A 8 30.28 -40.25 -24.23
CA ALA A 8 29.07 -39.98 -23.47
C ALA A 8 28.61 -38.53 -23.73
N ALA A 9 27.40 -38.36 -24.25
CA ALA A 9 26.80 -37.04 -24.41
C ALA A 9 26.40 -36.48 -23.03
N SER A 10 26.92 -35.29 -22.70
CA SER A 10 26.51 -34.53 -21.52
C SER A 10 25.22 -33.76 -21.83
N ALA A 11 24.16 -34.01 -21.07
CA ALA A 11 22.93 -33.22 -21.12
C ALA A 11 23.14 -31.89 -20.37
N GLN A 12 22.70 -30.77 -20.95
CA GLN A 12 22.78 -29.48 -20.28
C GLN A 12 21.66 -29.38 -19.22
N SER A 13 22.00 -28.91 -18.02
CA SER A 13 21.01 -28.60 -16.99
C SER A 13 20.32 -27.29 -17.33
N TYR A 14 19.16 -27.37 -17.98
CA TYR A 14 18.27 -26.23 -18.14
C TYR A 14 17.30 -26.21 -16.94
N SER A 15 17.32 -25.14 -16.15
CA SER A 15 16.24 -24.85 -15.20
C SER A 15 15.34 -23.75 -15.76
N ILE A 16 14.04 -23.94 -15.57
CA ILE A 16 13.07 -22.84 -15.66
C ILE A 16 12.65 -22.59 -14.23
N ASP A 17 13.26 -21.58 -13.62
CA ASP A 17 12.93 -21.20 -12.25
C ASP A 17 11.54 -20.56 -12.23
N TRP A 18 10.75 -20.89 -11.20
CA TRP A 18 9.47 -20.24 -11.01
C TRP A 18 9.71 -18.78 -10.64
N PHE A 19 8.87 -17.88 -11.16
CA PHE A 19 8.84 -16.48 -10.79
C PHE A 19 7.41 -16.07 -10.45
N LYS A 20 7.27 -15.06 -9.60
CA LYS A 20 5.99 -14.41 -9.30
C LYS A 20 5.99 -12.99 -9.81
N VAL A 21 4.88 -12.58 -10.41
CA VAL A 21 4.56 -11.17 -10.61
C VAL A 21 3.89 -10.70 -9.31
N ALA A 22 4.70 -10.16 -8.39
CA ALA A 22 4.26 -9.81 -7.04
C ALA A 22 3.69 -8.38 -6.92
N GLY A 23 3.33 -7.76 -8.04
CA GLY A 23 2.77 -6.41 -8.06
C GLY A 23 2.40 -5.95 -9.47
N GLY A 24 1.47 -4.99 -9.53
CA GLY A 24 0.96 -4.41 -10.77
C GLY A 24 -0.33 -3.66 -10.52
N GLY A 25 -0.81 -2.92 -11.51
CA GLY A 25 -1.98 -2.08 -11.38
C GLY A 25 -1.84 -0.79 -12.18
N GLY A 26 -2.91 0.00 -12.23
CA GLY A 26 -2.94 1.24 -12.97
C GLY A 26 -4.33 1.82 -13.05
N ALA A 27 -4.39 3.07 -13.50
CA ALA A 27 -5.63 3.74 -13.85
C ALA A 27 -5.73 3.84 -15.38
N SER A 28 -6.78 3.27 -15.94
CA SER A 28 -7.18 3.51 -17.33
C SER A 28 -8.25 4.60 -17.32
N THR A 29 -8.04 5.64 -18.13
CA THR A 29 -8.98 6.75 -18.27
C THR A 29 -9.52 6.81 -19.69
N GLY A 30 -10.80 7.10 -19.82
CA GLY A 30 -11.52 7.29 -21.07
C GLY A 30 -12.58 8.38 -20.90
N SER A 31 -12.22 9.62 -21.23
CA SER A 31 -13.06 10.80 -20.99
C SER A 31 -13.54 10.91 -19.53
N VAL A 32 -14.85 10.78 -19.27
CA VAL A 32 -15.44 10.91 -17.93
C VAL A 32 -15.33 9.62 -17.09
N TYR A 33 -14.85 8.52 -17.68
CA TYR A 33 -14.73 7.24 -16.99
C TYR A 33 -13.29 6.96 -16.62
N ALA A 34 -13.11 6.47 -15.40
CA ALA A 34 -11.84 6.00 -14.90
C ALA A 34 -12.03 4.63 -14.24
N VAL A 35 -11.17 3.68 -14.62
CA VAL A 35 -11.07 2.37 -13.98
C VAL A 35 -9.69 2.26 -13.38
N ALA A 36 -9.61 2.02 -12.08
CA ALA A 36 -8.37 1.73 -11.38
C ALA A 36 -8.43 0.31 -10.83
N GLY A 37 -7.33 -0.43 -10.99
CA GLY A 37 -7.19 -1.77 -10.45
C GLY A 37 -5.76 -2.04 -10.02
N ALA A 38 -5.58 -3.00 -9.11
CA ALA A 38 -4.27 -3.51 -8.73
C ALA A 38 -4.27 -5.04 -8.74
N ILE A 39 -3.13 -5.62 -9.10
CA ILE A 39 -2.94 -7.06 -9.11
C ILE A 39 -2.59 -7.50 -7.69
N GLY A 40 -3.37 -8.42 -7.12
CA GLY A 40 -3.12 -8.94 -5.78
C GLY A 40 -1.92 -9.89 -5.73
N GLN A 41 -1.38 -10.09 -4.53
CA GLN A 41 -0.45 -11.17 -4.22
C GLN A 41 -1.23 -12.35 -3.62
N PRO A 42 -1.59 -13.39 -4.40
CA PRO A 42 -2.31 -14.55 -3.87
C PRO A 42 -1.46 -15.43 -2.94
N ASP A 43 -0.13 -15.26 -2.95
CA ASP A 43 0.81 -15.94 -2.05
C ASP A 43 0.99 -15.23 -0.71
N ALA A 44 0.45 -14.02 -0.58
CA ALA A 44 0.46 -13.29 0.66
C ALA A 44 -0.79 -13.66 1.48
N GLY A 45 -0.61 -13.92 2.77
CA GLY A 45 -1.67 -14.41 3.63
C GLY A 45 -1.37 -14.18 5.11
N HIS A 46 -2.32 -14.58 5.95
CA HIS A 46 -2.23 -14.47 7.40
C HIS A 46 -1.27 -15.53 7.95
N SER A 47 -0.24 -15.10 8.66
CA SER A 47 0.68 -15.96 9.42
C SER A 47 0.59 -15.60 10.89
N SER A 48 0.40 -16.58 11.77
CA SER A 48 0.33 -16.38 13.22
C SER A 48 1.37 -17.23 13.95
N GLY A 49 2.02 -16.67 14.97
CA GLY A 49 2.95 -17.39 15.85
C GLY A 49 3.00 -16.76 17.24
N GLY A 50 2.65 -17.53 18.27
CA GLY A 50 2.50 -17.02 19.63
C GLY A 50 1.44 -15.92 19.71
N ASN A 51 1.79 -14.75 20.25
CA ASN A 51 0.90 -13.59 20.36
C ASN A 51 0.99 -12.64 19.15
N TYR A 52 1.69 -13.02 18.08
CA TYR A 52 1.93 -12.17 16.93
C TYR A 52 1.22 -12.70 15.68
N THR A 53 0.65 -11.78 14.91
CA THR A 53 0.04 -12.04 13.61
C THR A 53 0.68 -11.14 12.57
N LEU A 54 0.90 -11.70 11.38
CA LEU A 54 1.42 -11.03 10.20
C LEU A 54 0.44 -11.28 9.07
N ASP A 55 -0.30 -10.25 8.68
CA ASP A 55 -1.13 -10.27 7.49
C ASP A 55 -0.30 -9.76 6.30
N GLY A 56 0.00 -10.65 5.38
CA GLY A 56 0.67 -10.30 4.13
C GLY A 56 -0.34 -9.92 3.04
N GLY A 57 0.08 -9.03 2.14
CA GLY A 57 -0.56 -8.87 0.83
C GLY A 57 -1.11 -7.48 0.59
N PHE A 58 -0.96 -7.00 -0.64
CA PHE A 58 -1.38 -5.66 -1.06
C PHE A 58 -2.87 -5.39 -0.76
N TRP A 59 -3.73 -6.40 -0.88
CA TRP A 59 -5.16 -6.29 -0.59
C TRP A 59 -5.56 -6.83 0.80
N GLY A 60 -4.66 -7.50 1.52
CA GLY A 60 -4.95 -8.14 2.80
C GLY A 60 -5.14 -7.16 3.95
N ILE A 61 -4.60 -5.94 3.83
CA ILE A 61 -4.54 -4.98 4.95
C ILE A 61 -5.46 -3.77 4.80
N ILE A 62 -5.93 -3.40 3.59
CA ILE A 62 -7.05 -2.50 3.27
C ILE A 62 -6.92 -2.04 1.81
N ALA A 63 -7.96 -2.29 1.02
CA ALA A 63 -8.12 -1.84 -0.35
C ALA A 63 -8.51 -0.35 -0.42
N THR A 64 -7.63 0.59 -0.03
CA THR A 64 -7.89 2.00 -0.34
C THR A 64 -7.61 2.26 -1.82
N VAL A 65 -8.62 2.12 -2.66
CA VAL A 65 -8.55 2.64 -4.03
C VAL A 65 -8.48 4.16 -3.93
N GLN A 66 -7.29 4.74 -4.14
CA GLN A 66 -7.16 6.18 -4.32
C GLN A 66 -8.05 6.57 -5.51
N SER A 67 -9.06 7.44 -5.31
CA SER A 67 -9.84 7.93 -6.44
C SER A 67 -8.92 8.67 -7.39
N VAL A 68 -9.09 8.49 -8.70
CA VAL A 68 -8.26 9.17 -9.71
C VAL A 68 -8.28 10.68 -9.46
N GLY A 69 -7.10 11.28 -9.29
CA GLY A 69 -6.93 12.70 -9.00
C GLY A 69 -7.03 13.10 -7.52
N ALA A 70 -7.24 12.15 -6.59
CA ALA A 70 -7.11 12.44 -5.16
C ALA A 70 -5.63 12.65 -4.78
N PRO A 71 -5.35 13.56 -3.85
CA PRO A 71 -4.00 13.76 -3.35
C PRO A 71 -3.53 12.55 -2.55
N ALA A 72 -2.24 12.24 -2.65
CA ALA A 72 -1.62 11.21 -1.84
C ALA A 72 -1.60 11.64 -0.36
N LEU A 73 -2.01 10.73 0.52
CA LEU A 73 -1.86 10.85 1.96
C LEU A 73 -0.61 10.10 2.40
N MET A 74 0.23 10.73 3.21
CA MET A 74 1.49 10.20 3.71
C MET A 74 1.46 10.13 5.23
N ILE A 75 2.12 9.12 5.80
CA ILE A 75 2.29 8.97 7.26
C ILE A 75 3.77 8.76 7.54
N SER A 76 4.34 9.57 8.43
CA SER A 76 5.72 9.45 8.90
C SER A 76 5.81 9.57 10.42
N LEU A 77 6.79 8.91 11.04
CA LEU A 77 7.07 9.09 12.47
C LEU A 77 7.79 10.43 12.69
N VAL A 78 7.33 11.18 13.69
CA VAL A 78 8.01 12.40 14.17
C VAL A 78 8.79 12.10 15.44
N SER A 79 8.24 11.22 16.27
CA SER A 79 8.87 10.69 17.48
C SER A 79 8.34 9.27 17.75
N PRO A 80 8.87 8.53 18.74
CA PRO A 80 8.35 7.21 19.09
C PRO A 80 6.86 7.18 19.48
N THR A 81 6.28 8.34 19.84
CA THR A 81 4.89 8.46 20.31
C THR A 81 4.03 9.33 19.42
N GLN A 82 4.56 9.84 18.30
CA GLN A 82 3.85 10.78 17.43
C GLN A 82 4.12 10.50 15.95
N VAL A 83 3.05 10.56 15.16
CA VAL A 83 3.11 10.46 13.69
C VAL A 83 2.62 11.77 13.07
N ALA A 84 3.24 12.17 11.98
CA ALA A 84 2.75 13.20 11.08
C ALA A 84 1.94 12.53 9.97
N VAL A 85 0.70 12.98 9.81
CA VAL A 85 -0.15 12.67 8.66
C VAL A 85 -0.10 13.87 7.73
N SER A 86 0.37 13.70 6.50
CA SER A 86 0.63 14.82 5.56
C SER A 86 0.09 14.58 4.16
N TRP A 87 -0.22 15.66 3.46
CA TRP A 87 -0.75 15.66 2.09
C TRP A 87 -0.37 16.95 1.34
N PRO A 88 -0.36 16.97 0.00
CA PRO A 88 -0.01 18.16 -0.78
C PRO A 88 -0.86 19.40 -0.44
N SER A 89 -0.24 20.57 -0.28
CA SER A 89 -0.98 21.82 0.01
C SER A 89 -1.92 22.23 -1.12
N ALA A 90 -1.61 21.83 -2.36
CA ALA A 90 -2.44 22.01 -3.55
C ALA A 90 -3.77 21.20 -3.55
N SER A 91 -4.04 20.42 -2.50
CA SER A 91 -5.26 19.61 -2.32
C SER A 91 -6.49 20.46 -1.97
N THR A 92 -6.81 21.46 -2.79
CA THR A 92 -7.88 22.42 -2.49
C THR A 92 -9.26 21.74 -2.42
N GLY A 93 -9.97 22.01 -1.33
CA GLY A 93 -11.29 21.44 -1.03
C GLY A 93 -11.26 20.09 -0.31
N PHE A 94 -10.09 19.47 -0.12
CA PHE A 94 -9.99 18.24 0.69
C PHE A 94 -9.78 18.57 2.17
N VAL A 95 -10.50 17.87 3.03
CA VAL A 95 -10.33 17.86 4.47
C VAL A 95 -9.82 16.50 4.95
N LEU A 96 -8.98 16.51 5.97
CA LEU A 96 -8.53 15.28 6.62
C LEU A 96 -9.62 14.77 7.56
N GLN A 97 -10.02 13.51 7.37
CA GLN A 97 -10.93 12.82 8.26
C GLN A 97 -10.23 11.63 8.92
N GLN A 98 -10.63 11.34 10.15
CA GLN A 98 -10.19 10.17 10.91
C GLN A 98 -11.36 9.27 11.30
N SER A 99 -11.06 7.99 11.49
CA SER A 99 -11.97 7.03 12.13
C SER A 99 -11.19 5.98 12.93
N LEU A 100 -11.86 5.36 13.91
CA LEU A 100 -11.31 4.23 14.67
C LEU A 100 -11.68 2.88 14.06
N THR A 101 -12.62 2.86 13.12
CA THR A 101 -13.11 1.66 12.42
C THR A 101 -13.21 1.96 10.93
N ILE A 102 -13.05 0.94 10.08
CA ILE A 102 -13.18 1.12 8.63
C ILE A 102 -14.53 0.64 8.09
N ASN A 103 -15.24 -0.25 8.81
CA ASN A 103 -16.56 -0.74 8.41
C ASN A 103 -17.43 -1.20 9.61
N PRO A 104 -18.54 -0.51 9.93
CA PRO A 104 -18.86 0.83 9.47
C PRO A 104 -17.85 1.83 10.04
N GLY A 105 -17.34 2.73 9.20
CA GLY A 105 -16.43 3.79 9.63
C GLY A 105 -17.19 5.06 10.00
N THR A 106 -17.12 5.48 11.27
CA THR A 106 -17.61 6.79 11.69
C THR A 106 -16.50 7.81 11.45
N TRP A 107 -16.55 8.50 10.31
CA TRP A 107 -15.54 9.47 9.91
C TRP A 107 -15.80 10.83 10.52
N THR A 108 -14.78 11.41 11.15
CA THR A 108 -14.83 12.75 11.76
C THR A 108 -13.74 13.63 11.18
N THR A 109 -14.06 14.89 10.90
CA THR A 109 -13.09 15.85 10.37
C THR A 109 -12.10 16.25 11.45
N ILE A 110 -10.81 16.19 11.14
CA ILE A 110 -9.76 16.71 12.02
C ILE A 110 -9.75 18.24 11.89
N PRO A 111 -9.79 19.00 13.00
CA PRO A 111 -9.75 20.47 12.96
C PRO A 111 -8.52 21.00 12.21
N ALA A 112 -8.63 22.22 11.69
CA ALA A 112 -7.63 22.86 10.83
C ALA A 112 -6.33 23.27 11.54
N THR A 113 -5.96 22.63 12.65
CA THR A 113 -4.68 22.83 13.35
C THR A 113 -3.49 22.24 12.57
N ASN A 114 -3.67 21.97 11.28
CA ASN A 114 -2.65 21.45 10.39
C ASN A 114 -1.64 22.55 10.04
N SER A 115 -0.36 22.24 10.18
CA SER A 115 0.74 23.06 9.66
C SER A 115 0.74 23.00 8.13
N ASP A 116 1.11 24.10 7.48
CA ASP A 116 1.29 24.18 6.03
C ASP A 116 2.61 24.89 5.75
N ASN A 117 3.51 24.25 5.01
CA ASN A 117 4.79 24.83 4.59
C ASN A 117 4.78 25.33 3.13
N GLY A 118 3.61 25.41 2.52
CA GLY A 118 3.40 25.78 1.11
C GLY A 118 3.53 24.61 0.13
N THR A 119 4.09 23.47 0.56
CA THR A 119 4.21 22.25 -0.26
C THR A 119 3.35 21.11 0.30
N LEU A 120 3.41 20.90 1.62
CA LEU A 120 2.65 19.90 2.35
C LEU A 120 1.89 20.54 3.51
N LYS A 121 0.65 20.10 3.65
CA LYS A 121 -0.12 20.20 4.90
C LYS A 121 0.19 19.00 5.76
N SER A 122 0.29 19.19 7.08
CA SER A 122 0.54 18.11 8.02
C SER A 122 -0.20 18.30 9.34
N VAL A 123 -0.63 17.21 9.95
CA VAL A 123 -1.11 17.18 11.34
C VAL A 123 -0.29 16.18 12.13
N VAL A 124 0.15 16.57 13.31
CA VAL A 124 0.83 15.66 14.25
C VAL A 124 -0.21 15.07 15.17
N VAL A 125 -0.28 13.74 15.19
CA VAL A 125 -1.24 12.99 16.01
C VAL A 125 -0.49 11.98 16.88
N PRO A 126 -1.02 11.66 18.07
CA PRO A 126 -0.43 10.62 18.91
C PRO A 126 -0.45 9.26 18.19
N ALA A 127 0.68 8.54 18.26
CA ALA A 127 0.77 7.12 17.94
C ALA A 127 0.19 6.32 19.11
N SER A 128 -1.12 6.41 19.32
CA SER A 128 -1.83 5.68 20.38
C SER A 128 -1.95 4.20 20.05
N SER A 129 -2.09 3.33 21.05
CA SER A 129 -2.45 1.93 20.79
C SER A 129 -3.84 1.83 20.16
N GLY A 130 -4.03 0.84 19.30
CA GLY A 130 -5.24 0.66 18.51
C GLY A 130 -5.17 1.25 17.11
N ASN A 131 -6.24 1.07 16.34
CA ASN A 131 -6.26 1.42 14.93
C ASN A 131 -6.83 2.84 14.74
N ARG A 132 -6.15 3.64 13.93
CA ARG A 132 -6.66 4.92 13.41
C ARG A 132 -6.53 4.93 11.91
N PHE A 133 -7.63 5.22 11.24
CA PHE A 133 -7.72 5.31 9.80
C PHE A 133 -7.84 6.77 9.40
N TYR A 134 -7.17 7.15 8.32
CA TYR A 134 -7.17 8.51 7.81
C TYR A 134 -7.56 8.51 6.33
N ARG A 135 -8.34 9.51 5.92
CA ARG A 135 -8.67 9.73 4.51
C ARG A 135 -8.77 11.23 4.22
N LEU A 136 -8.53 11.58 2.97
CA LEU A 136 -8.89 12.90 2.44
C LEU A 136 -10.28 12.80 1.81
N SER A 137 -11.20 13.65 2.22
CA SER A 137 -12.54 13.77 1.63
C SER A 137 -12.77 15.20 1.17
N ARG A 138 -13.48 15.37 0.05
CA ARG A 138 -14.18 16.62 -0.23
C ARG A 138 -15.47 16.71 0.59
#